data_AF-A0A357AXX3-F1
#
_entry.id   AF-A0A357AXX3-F1
#
_cell.length_a   1.000
_cell.length_b   1.000
_cell.length_c   1.000
_cell.angle_alpha   90.00
_cell.angle_beta   90.00
_cell.angle_gamma   90.00
#
_symmetry.space_group_name_H-M   'P 1'
#
loop_
_entity.id
_entity.type
_entity.pdbx_description
1 polymer ?
#
loop_
_entity_poly.entity_id
_entity_poly.type
_entity_poly.pdbx_seq_one_letter_code
_entity_poly.pdbx_strand_id
1 'polypeptide(L)'
;MKKEKTNPDILLPESACELCGFTGEEKLELHAAEDTLVIVKTKMTAMELVHVIDTLSEIASALTVHLAHACGSCNNCGDSPDLCGSCAAKQNEKAKSTGGGPVEWVKNCELCQSLLEADKEIQLPDYLLSEAGIPKDAKLEAYADEDSGEITVVEAENQYDISDVPPGLRAVLAMSGICLMELDELIMLEETVYGDD
;
A
#
# COMPACT_ATOMS: atom_id res chain seq x y z
N MET A 1 21.20 4.64 34.43
CA MET A 1 22.20 5.15 33.46
C MET A 1 21.43 5.70 32.28
N LYS A 2 21.53 7.00 31.99
CA LYS A 2 20.91 7.59 30.79
C LYS A 2 21.76 7.17 29.60
N LYS A 3 21.21 6.40 28.66
CA LYS A 3 21.87 6.20 27.36
C LYS A 3 21.90 7.57 26.68
N GLU A 4 23.09 8.13 26.49
CA GLU A 4 23.25 9.27 25.58
C GLU A 4 22.75 8.81 24.21
N LYS A 5 21.70 9.46 23.70
CA LYS A 5 21.27 9.29 22.32
C LYS A 5 22.34 9.96 21.46
N THR A 6 23.34 9.19 21.04
CA THR A 6 24.23 9.61 19.96
C THR A 6 23.37 9.68 18.70
N ASN A 7 23.12 10.90 18.20
CA ASN A 7 22.54 11.05 16.87
C ASN A 7 23.53 10.43 15.87
N PRO A 8 23.08 9.56 14.97
CA PRO A 8 23.95 9.06 13.91
C PRO A 8 24.33 10.21 12.99
N ASP A 9 25.63 10.40 12.78
CA ASP A 9 26.14 11.33 11.77
C ASP A 9 25.94 10.71 10.38
N ILE A 10 24.99 11.23 9.61
CA ILE A 10 24.79 10.85 8.20
C ILE A 10 25.69 11.73 7.34
N LEU A 11 26.75 11.14 6.79
CA LEU A 11 27.65 11.82 5.86
C LEU A 11 27.08 11.71 4.44
N LEU A 12 26.72 12.85 3.85
CA LEU A 12 26.29 12.91 2.45
C LEU A 12 27.53 12.88 1.53
N PRO A 13 27.55 12.02 0.50
CA PRO A 13 28.64 12.00 -0.48
C PRO A 13 28.81 13.38 -1.15
N GLU A 14 30.06 13.83 -1.33
CA GLU A 14 30.36 15.12 -1.97
C GLU A 14 29.71 15.24 -3.35
N SER A 15 29.73 14.16 -4.13
CA SER A 15 29.08 14.10 -5.45
C SER A 15 27.57 14.34 -5.40
N ALA A 16 26.89 13.87 -4.35
CA ALA A 16 25.46 14.13 -4.14
C ALA A 16 25.23 15.59 -3.76
N CYS A 17 26.07 16.14 -2.87
CA CYS A 17 26.01 17.56 -2.50
C CYS A 17 26.22 18.47 -3.72
N GLU A 18 27.21 18.18 -4.58
CA GLU A 18 27.46 18.93 -5.81
C GLU A 18 26.28 18.86 -6.79
N LEU A 19 25.74 17.65 -7.03
CA LEU A 19 24.59 17.44 -7.92
C LEU A 19 23.34 18.19 -7.43
N CYS A 20 23.08 18.16 -6.13
CA CYS A 20 21.96 18.85 -5.51
C CYS A 20 22.22 20.36 -5.31
N GLY A 21 23.42 20.84 -5.62
CA GLY A 21 23.82 22.23 -5.41
C GLY A 21 23.82 22.66 -3.94
N PHE A 22 24.15 21.74 -3.02
CA PHE A 22 24.29 22.01 -1.60
C PHE A 22 25.66 22.64 -1.35
N THR A 23 25.68 23.97 -1.21
CA THR A 23 26.91 24.78 -1.10
C THR A 23 27.45 24.89 0.34
N GLY A 24 26.82 24.24 1.32
CA GLY A 24 27.19 24.26 2.74
C GLY A 24 26.79 25.53 3.51
N GLU A 25 26.53 26.64 2.80
CA GLU A 25 25.98 27.88 3.39
C GLU A 25 24.44 27.89 3.42
N GLU A 26 23.82 27.05 2.59
CA GLU A 26 22.38 26.96 2.43
C GLU A 26 21.72 26.15 3.56
N LYS A 27 20.56 26.63 4.03
CA LYS A 27 19.72 25.84 4.94
C LYS A 27 19.03 24.73 4.16
N LEU A 28 19.10 23.53 4.69
CA LEU A 28 18.43 22.34 4.18
C LEU A 28 17.20 22.04 5.04
N GLU A 29 16.18 21.50 4.40
CA GLU A 29 14.98 20.96 5.04
C GLU A 29 15.01 19.43 4.97
N LEU A 30 14.64 18.78 6.08
CA LEU A 30 14.59 17.33 6.20
C LEU A 30 13.13 16.91 6.43
N HIS A 31 12.63 16.06 5.54
CA HIS A 31 11.33 15.42 5.68
C HIS A 31 11.55 13.95 6.06
N ALA A 32 11.22 13.60 7.29
CA ALA A 32 11.25 12.23 7.78
C ALA A 32 9.82 11.68 7.83
N ALA A 33 9.64 10.50 7.26
CA ALA A 33 8.43 9.69 7.34
C ALA A 33 8.83 8.24 7.68
N GLU A 34 7.85 7.36 7.86
CA GLU A 34 8.12 5.93 7.96
C GLU A 34 8.90 5.46 6.72
N ASP A 35 9.98 4.71 6.95
CA ASP A 35 10.89 4.14 5.95
C ASP A 35 11.57 5.11 4.97
N THR A 36 11.37 6.43 5.11
CA THR A 36 11.84 7.42 4.13
C THR A 36 12.41 8.68 4.79
N LEU A 37 13.55 9.14 4.27
CA LEU A 37 14.14 10.45 4.59
C LEU A 37 14.44 11.22 3.29
N VAL A 38 13.87 12.41 3.14
CA VAL A 38 14.11 13.30 1.99
C VAL A 38 14.78 14.59 2.47
N ILE A 39 15.86 14.97 1.78
CA ILE A 39 16.62 16.20 2.06
C ILE A 39 16.53 17.14 0.86
N VAL A 40 16.02 18.35 1.07
CA VAL A 40 15.86 19.38 0.01
C VAL A 40 16.37 20.74 0.47
N LYS A 41 16.56 21.67 -0.46
CA LYS A 41 16.91 23.06 -0.12
C LYS A 41 15.70 23.76 0.51
N THR A 42 15.91 24.55 1.57
CA THR A 42 14.83 25.38 2.15
C THR A 42 14.37 26.50 1.21
N LYS A 43 15.27 26.98 0.33
CA LYS A 43 14.96 28.03 -0.65
C LYS A 43 15.33 27.55 -2.04
N MET A 44 14.33 27.48 -2.90
CA MET A 44 14.45 27.03 -4.28
C MET A 44 13.85 28.05 -5.25
N THR A 45 14.41 28.10 -6.45
CA THR A 45 13.74 28.65 -7.63
C THR A 45 12.62 27.71 -8.10
N ALA A 46 11.71 28.22 -8.94
CA ALA A 46 10.63 27.40 -9.48
C ALA A 46 11.16 26.16 -10.25
N MET A 47 12.25 26.32 -11.01
CA MET A 47 12.85 25.21 -11.75
C MET A 47 13.52 24.19 -10.84
N GLU A 48 14.20 24.62 -9.77
CA GLU A 48 14.77 23.69 -8.78
C GLU A 48 13.66 22.86 -8.12
N LEU A 49 12.53 23.47 -7.77
CA LEU A 49 11.38 22.73 -7.22
C LEU A 49 10.79 21.74 -8.24
N VAL A 50 10.71 22.12 -9.53
CA VAL A 50 10.27 21.21 -10.60
C VAL A 50 11.20 19.99 -10.71
N HIS A 51 12.52 20.19 -10.67
CA HIS A 51 13.46 19.07 -10.69
C HIS A 51 13.30 18.14 -9.48
N VAL A 52 13.06 18.70 -8.29
CA VAL A 52 12.78 17.88 -7.09
C VAL A 52 11.52 17.03 -7.28
N ILE A 53 10.43 17.63 -7.78
CA ILE A 53 9.18 16.90 -8.04
C ILE A 53 9.40 15.79 -9.07
N ASP A 54 10.15 16.07 -10.14
CA ASP A 54 10.46 15.11 -11.20
C ASP A 54 11.24 13.92 -10.64
N THR A 55 12.34 14.15 -9.92
CA THR A 55 13.15 13.08 -9.31
C THR A 55 12.36 12.26 -8.29
N LEU A 56 11.55 12.89 -7.43
CA LEU A 56 10.71 12.16 -6.48
C LEU A 56 9.65 11.30 -7.20
N SER A 57 9.10 11.81 -8.30
CA SER A 57 8.13 11.08 -9.12
C SER A 57 8.77 9.89 -9.83
N GLU A 58 9.99 10.04 -10.34
CA GLU A 58 10.77 8.95 -10.95
C GLU A 58 11.05 7.83 -9.95
N ILE A 59 11.49 8.17 -8.73
CA ILE A 59 11.73 7.20 -7.66
C ILE A 59 10.42 6.48 -7.29
N ALA A 60 9.34 7.23 -7.06
CA ALA A 60 8.03 6.65 -6.73
C ALA A 60 7.52 5.70 -7.84
N SER A 61 7.70 6.09 -9.10
CA SER A 61 7.37 5.26 -10.27
C SER A 61 8.20 3.97 -10.30
N ALA A 62 9.51 4.05 -10.07
CA ALA A 62 10.38 2.88 -10.03
C ALA A 62 9.98 1.90 -8.92
N LEU A 63 9.71 2.41 -7.71
CA LEU A 63 9.20 1.58 -6.60
C LEU A 63 7.85 0.95 -6.91
N THR A 64 6.95 1.69 -7.58
CA THR A 64 5.67 1.17 -8.05
C THR A 64 5.85 0.00 -9.02
N VAL A 65 6.86 0.06 -9.91
CA VAL A 65 7.18 -1.05 -10.81
C VAL A 65 7.68 -2.28 -10.06
N HIS A 66 8.51 -2.10 -9.02
CA HIS A 66 8.93 -3.22 -8.17
C HIS A 66 7.75 -3.88 -7.47
N LEU A 67 6.85 -3.08 -6.89
CA LEU A 67 5.63 -3.59 -6.27
C LEU A 67 4.73 -4.30 -7.29
N ALA A 68 4.58 -3.74 -8.49
CA ALA A 68 3.82 -4.36 -9.57
C ALA A 68 4.39 -5.71 -10.01
N HIS A 69 5.72 -5.88 -9.97
CA HIS A 69 6.35 -7.15 -10.27
C HIS A 69 6.07 -8.21 -9.18
N ALA A 70 6.07 -7.80 -7.91
CA ALA A 70 5.76 -8.69 -6.79
C ALA A 70 4.27 -9.11 -6.80
N CYS A 71 3.35 -8.15 -6.98
CA CYS A 71 1.91 -8.40 -7.00
C CYS A 71 1.39 -9.01 -8.32
N GLY A 72 2.18 -8.92 -9.39
CA GLY A 72 1.70 -9.19 -10.73
C GLY A 72 0.62 -8.22 -11.23
N SER A 73 0.15 -8.47 -12.45
CA SER A 73 -0.94 -7.71 -13.08
C SER A 73 -2.28 -8.38 -12.81
N CYS A 74 -3.30 -7.60 -12.46
CA CYS A 74 -4.65 -8.12 -12.34
C CYS A 74 -5.12 -8.67 -13.69
N ASN A 75 -5.60 -9.92 -13.73
CA ASN A 75 -6.16 -10.55 -14.93
C ASN A 75 -7.69 -10.78 -14.79
N ASN A 76 -8.35 -9.97 -13.96
CA ASN A 76 -9.76 -10.14 -13.57
C ASN A 76 -10.04 -11.52 -12.96
N CYS A 77 -9.13 -11.98 -12.09
CA CYS A 77 -9.16 -13.29 -11.41
C CYS A 77 -9.06 -14.53 -12.34
N GLY A 78 -8.85 -14.36 -13.65
CA GLY A 78 -8.46 -15.42 -14.58
C GLY A 78 -9.48 -16.56 -14.80
N ASP A 79 -9.27 -17.34 -15.87
CA ASP A 79 -10.06 -18.52 -16.26
C ASP A 79 -9.83 -19.76 -15.34
N SER A 80 -9.13 -19.63 -14.22
CA SER A 80 -8.82 -20.75 -13.32
C SER A 80 -9.86 -20.87 -12.20
N PRO A 81 -10.78 -21.85 -12.26
CA PRO A 81 -11.88 -22.00 -11.31
C PRO A 81 -11.46 -22.34 -9.87
N ASP A 82 -10.15 -22.59 -9.64
CA ASP A 82 -9.66 -23.23 -8.42
C ASP A 82 -8.85 -22.29 -7.50
N LEU A 83 -8.53 -21.06 -7.92
CA LEU A 83 -7.73 -20.12 -7.09
C LEU A 83 -8.54 -18.98 -6.47
N CYS A 84 -9.83 -18.87 -6.80
CA CYS A 84 -10.70 -17.84 -6.25
C CYS A 84 -11.99 -18.50 -5.73
N GLY A 85 -11.95 -18.91 -4.46
CA GLY A 85 -13.09 -19.52 -3.78
C GLY A 85 -14.27 -18.55 -3.58
N SER A 86 -13.99 -17.25 -3.54
CA SER A 86 -14.90 -16.18 -3.11
C SER A 86 -15.46 -15.30 -4.24
N CYS A 87 -14.97 -15.37 -5.47
CA CYS A 87 -15.52 -14.54 -6.54
C CYS A 87 -16.81 -15.14 -7.13
N ALA A 88 -17.87 -14.35 -7.12
CA ALA A 88 -19.16 -14.63 -7.75
C ALA A 88 -19.07 -14.77 -9.30
N ALA A 89 -17.87 -14.59 -9.88
CA ALA A 89 -17.55 -14.82 -11.28
C ALA A 89 -17.84 -16.26 -11.77
N LYS A 90 -18.13 -17.21 -10.86
CA LYS A 90 -18.58 -18.58 -11.20
C LYS A 90 -19.91 -18.65 -11.98
N GLN A 91 -20.67 -17.56 -12.13
CA GLN A 91 -22.01 -17.62 -12.76
C GLN A 91 -22.20 -16.75 -14.01
N ASN A 92 -21.17 -16.08 -14.54
CA ASN A 92 -21.34 -15.27 -15.74
C ASN A 92 -20.49 -15.80 -16.89
N GLU A 93 -21.13 -16.44 -17.88
CA GLU A 93 -20.54 -16.87 -19.15
C GLU A 93 -19.86 -15.72 -19.94
N LYS A 94 -19.95 -14.47 -19.44
CA LYS A 94 -19.27 -13.27 -19.93
C LYS A 94 -17.81 -13.12 -19.52
N ALA A 95 -17.28 -13.92 -18.59
CA ALA A 95 -15.87 -13.85 -18.21
C ALA A 95 -14.92 -14.46 -19.27
N LYS A 96 -15.45 -15.01 -20.36
CA LYS A 96 -14.66 -15.43 -21.52
C LYS A 96 -14.19 -14.22 -22.31
N SER A 97 -12.92 -13.84 -22.11
CA SER A 97 -12.15 -13.00 -23.03
C SER A 97 -12.81 -11.65 -23.35
N THR A 98 -12.91 -10.76 -22.37
CA THR A 98 -13.01 -9.33 -22.69
C THR A 98 -11.59 -8.82 -22.92
N GLY A 99 -11.26 -8.55 -24.19
CA GLY A 99 -10.05 -7.79 -24.53
C GLY A 99 -9.99 -6.52 -23.68
N GLY A 100 -8.78 -6.16 -23.24
CA GLY A 100 -8.53 -5.07 -22.30
C GLY A 100 -7.13 -5.21 -21.72
N GLY A 101 -6.59 -4.13 -21.16
CA GLY A 101 -5.31 -4.17 -20.44
C GLY A 101 -5.50 -4.34 -18.92
N PRO A 102 -4.42 -4.55 -18.16
CA PRO A 102 -4.46 -4.70 -16.70
C PRO A 102 -5.30 -3.65 -15.96
N VAL A 103 -5.26 -2.39 -16.40
CA VAL A 103 -6.06 -1.30 -15.82
C VAL A 103 -7.56 -1.52 -15.99
N GLU A 104 -7.99 -2.03 -17.14
CA GLU A 104 -9.39 -2.34 -17.41
C GLU A 104 -9.84 -3.59 -16.64
N TRP A 105 -8.94 -4.55 -16.46
CA TRP A 105 -9.18 -5.73 -15.64
C TRP A 105 -9.37 -5.38 -14.16
N VAL A 106 -8.55 -4.50 -13.59
CA VAL A 106 -8.75 -4.01 -12.21
C VAL A 106 -10.12 -3.36 -12.03
N LYS A 107 -10.56 -2.54 -13.00
CA LYS A 107 -11.87 -1.87 -12.96
C LYS A 107 -13.05 -2.83 -12.95
N ASN A 108 -12.90 -3.99 -13.58
CA ASN A 108 -13.96 -4.98 -13.72
C ASN A 108 -13.86 -6.12 -12.69
N CYS A 109 -12.78 -6.15 -11.90
CA CYS A 109 -12.54 -7.15 -10.87
C CYS A 109 -13.24 -6.77 -9.56
N GLU A 110 -14.27 -7.52 -9.17
CA GLU A 110 -15.06 -7.30 -7.95
C GLU A 110 -14.19 -7.21 -6.70
N LEU A 111 -13.19 -8.09 -6.58
CA LEU A 111 -12.27 -8.14 -5.46
C LEU A 111 -11.33 -6.92 -5.41
N CYS A 112 -10.84 -6.45 -6.56
CA CYS A 112 -10.06 -5.22 -6.58
C CYS A 112 -10.95 -3.99 -6.28
N GLN A 113 -12.19 -3.99 -6.75
CA GLN A 113 -13.13 -2.89 -6.46
C GLN A 113 -13.49 -2.85 -4.97
N SER A 114 -13.72 -4.00 -4.32
CA SER A 114 -14.00 -4.03 -2.88
C SER A 114 -12.85 -3.48 -2.05
N LEU A 115 -11.59 -3.78 -2.44
CA LEU A 115 -10.40 -3.29 -1.73
C LEU A 115 -10.10 -1.80 -2.04
N LEU A 116 -10.48 -1.31 -3.22
CA LEU A 116 -10.46 0.14 -3.51
C LEU A 116 -11.42 0.92 -2.62
N GLU A 117 -12.55 0.32 -2.28
CA GLU A 117 -13.57 0.90 -1.41
C GLU A 117 -13.43 0.46 0.07
N ALA A 118 -12.36 -0.28 0.41
CA ALA A 118 -12.09 -0.78 1.76
C ALA A 118 -11.60 0.36 2.66
N ASP A 119 -12.53 1.24 3.04
CA ASP A 119 -12.38 2.22 4.11
C ASP A 119 -13.37 1.93 5.25
N LYS A 120 -13.99 0.75 5.24
CA LYS A 120 -15.09 0.41 6.15
C LYS A 120 -14.53 -0.25 7.40
N GLU A 121 -14.09 0.58 8.34
CA GLU A 121 -13.74 0.14 9.68
C GLU A 121 -14.99 -0.37 10.42
N ILE A 122 -14.89 -1.56 11.01
CA ILE A 122 -15.96 -2.15 11.81
C ILE A 122 -15.94 -1.46 13.18
N GLN A 123 -16.97 -0.68 13.47
CA GLN A 123 -17.11 0.01 14.75
C GLN A 123 -18.06 -0.77 15.65
N LEU A 124 -17.51 -1.51 16.62
CA LEU A 124 -18.29 -2.19 17.65
C LEU A 124 -18.32 -1.38 18.96
N PRO A 125 -19.47 -1.32 19.66
CA PRO A 125 -19.52 -0.77 21.01
C PRO A 125 -18.52 -1.46 21.97
N ASP A 126 -17.84 -0.66 22.80
CA ASP A 126 -16.85 -1.12 23.80
C ASP A 126 -17.32 -2.31 24.65
N TYR A 127 -18.61 -2.36 24.99
CA TYR A 127 -19.13 -3.44 25.83
C TYR A 127 -19.07 -4.81 25.13
N LEU A 128 -19.30 -4.86 23.80
CA LEU A 128 -19.18 -6.10 23.03
C LEU A 128 -17.73 -6.57 22.96
N LEU A 129 -16.80 -5.63 22.74
CA LEU A 129 -15.36 -5.92 22.73
C LEU A 129 -14.90 -6.45 24.09
N SER A 130 -15.29 -5.77 25.17
CA SER A 130 -14.95 -6.20 26.53
C SER A 130 -15.53 -7.56 26.90
N GLU A 131 -16.76 -7.87 26.48
CA GLU A 131 -17.38 -9.18 26.73
C GLU A 131 -16.71 -10.29 25.90
N ALA A 132 -16.26 -9.98 24.69
CA ALA A 132 -15.51 -10.88 23.82
C ALA A 132 -14.03 -11.03 24.23
N GLY A 133 -13.52 -10.17 25.13
CA GLY A 133 -12.11 -10.14 25.51
C GLY A 133 -11.19 -9.47 24.49
N ILE A 134 -11.75 -8.72 23.54
CA ILE A 134 -11.02 -8.01 22.49
C ILE A 134 -10.61 -6.62 23.01
N PRO A 135 -9.35 -6.18 22.82
CA PRO A 135 -8.92 -4.83 23.19
C PRO A 135 -9.70 -3.75 22.44
N LYS A 136 -9.96 -2.61 23.11
CA LYS A 136 -10.77 -1.51 22.55
C LYS A 136 -10.20 -0.93 21.26
N ASP A 137 -8.89 -0.87 21.15
CA ASP A 137 -8.17 -0.29 20.01
C ASP A 137 -7.59 -1.39 19.10
N ALA A 138 -8.06 -2.63 19.23
CA ALA A 138 -7.64 -3.73 18.37
C ALA A 138 -8.22 -3.57 16.96
N LYS A 139 -7.42 -3.93 15.95
CA LYS A 139 -7.90 -4.09 14.58
C LYS A 139 -8.88 -5.27 14.54
N LEU A 140 -10.03 -5.08 13.89
CA LEU A 140 -11.10 -6.08 13.85
C LEU A 140 -11.23 -6.67 12.46
N GLU A 141 -11.43 -7.97 12.39
CA GLU A 141 -11.79 -8.69 11.18
C GLU A 141 -13.19 -9.29 11.33
N ALA A 142 -13.97 -9.34 10.25
CA ALA A 142 -15.30 -9.94 10.27
C ALA A 142 -15.55 -10.89 9.11
N TYR A 143 -16.20 -12.00 9.44
CA TYR A 143 -16.62 -13.02 8.49
C TYR A 143 -18.14 -13.11 8.51
N ALA A 144 -18.76 -13.14 7.33
CA ALA A 144 -20.17 -13.44 7.20
C ALA A 144 -20.34 -14.92 6.89
N ASP A 145 -21.19 -15.59 7.65
CA ASP A 145 -21.70 -16.93 7.31
C ASP A 145 -22.92 -16.77 6.41
N GLU A 146 -22.78 -17.17 5.14
CA GLU A 146 -23.79 -16.95 4.10
C GLU A 146 -25.13 -17.68 4.36
N ASP A 147 -25.10 -18.79 5.11
CA ASP A 147 -26.27 -19.64 5.35
C ASP A 147 -27.08 -19.21 6.57
N SER A 148 -26.41 -18.73 7.61
CA SER A 148 -27.03 -18.33 8.88
C SER A 148 -27.32 -16.83 8.96
N GLY A 149 -26.63 -16.01 8.18
CA GLY A 149 -26.63 -14.55 8.31
C GLY A 149 -25.89 -14.06 9.57
N GLU A 150 -25.12 -14.93 10.23
CA GLU A 150 -24.25 -14.57 11.34
C GLU A 150 -23.01 -13.83 10.83
N ILE A 151 -22.63 -12.77 11.55
CA ILE A 151 -21.36 -12.08 11.33
C ILE A 151 -20.50 -12.34 12.57
N THR A 152 -19.40 -13.05 12.38
CA THR A 152 -18.40 -13.28 13.43
C THR A 152 -17.36 -12.18 13.34
N VAL A 153 -17.14 -11.45 14.43
CA VAL A 153 -16.09 -10.43 14.53
C VAL A 153 -15.02 -10.90 15.51
N VAL A 154 -13.76 -10.84 15.10
CA VAL A 154 -12.60 -11.25 15.89
C VAL A 154 -11.55 -10.15 15.92
N GLU A 155 -10.62 -10.24 16.88
CA GLU A 155 -9.36 -9.50 16.81
C GLU A 155 -8.56 -10.01 15.60
N ALA A 156 -8.11 -9.08 14.74
CA ALA A 156 -7.31 -9.43 13.58
C ALA A 156 -5.93 -9.94 14.02
N GLU A 157 -5.47 -11.04 13.42
CA GLU A 157 -4.14 -11.60 13.69
C GLU A 157 -3.03 -10.79 13.00
N ASN A 158 -3.35 -10.16 11.87
CA ASN A 158 -2.40 -9.45 11.01
C ASN A 158 -2.30 -7.98 11.44
N GLN A 159 -1.09 -7.42 11.42
CA GLN A 159 -0.88 -6.01 11.76
C GLN A 159 -1.39 -5.08 10.65
N TYR A 160 -1.15 -5.45 9.40
CA TYR A 160 -1.43 -4.61 8.24
C TYR A 160 -2.30 -5.35 7.21
N ASP A 161 -3.13 -4.59 6.50
CA ASP A 161 -3.84 -5.01 5.29
C ASP A 161 -3.91 -3.83 4.30
N ILE A 162 -4.57 -4.01 3.17
CA ILE A 162 -4.66 -2.97 2.15
C ILE A 162 -5.41 -1.71 2.60
N SER A 163 -6.22 -1.78 3.67
CA SER A 163 -6.91 -0.60 4.20
C SER A 163 -5.96 0.39 4.86
N ASP A 164 -4.79 -0.08 5.32
CA ASP A 164 -3.71 0.77 5.83
C ASP A 164 -3.01 1.58 4.71
N VAL A 165 -3.19 1.18 3.44
CA VAL A 165 -2.66 1.92 2.28
C VAL A 165 -3.56 3.13 1.98
N PRO A 166 -3.02 4.35 1.88
CA PRO A 166 -3.82 5.54 1.60
C PRO A 166 -4.70 5.39 0.34
N PRO A 167 -5.98 5.83 0.35
CA PRO A 167 -6.89 5.64 -0.78
C PRO A 167 -6.36 6.21 -2.10
N GLY A 168 -5.69 7.37 -2.04
CA GLY A 168 -5.05 7.98 -3.22
C GLY A 168 -3.95 7.10 -3.81
N LEU A 169 -3.17 6.41 -2.97
CA LEU A 169 -2.14 5.47 -3.43
C LEU A 169 -2.77 4.20 -3.98
N ARG A 170 -3.78 3.62 -3.32
CA ARG A 170 -4.55 2.48 -3.86
C ARG A 170 -5.10 2.75 -5.25
N ALA A 171 -5.63 3.95 -5.48
CA ALA A 171 -6.12 4.36 -6.79
C ALA A 171 -4.99 4.41 -7.85
N VAL A 172 -3.80 4.93 -7.49
CA VAL A 172 -2.64 4.95 -8.38
C VAL A 172 -2.18 3.52 -8.72
N LEU A 173 -2.07 2.64 -7.73
CA LEU A 173 -1.67 1.24 -7.92
C LEU A 173 -2.66 0.49 -8.82
N ALA A 174 -3.97 0.69 -8.60
CA ALA A 174 -5.02 0.17 -9.46
C ALA A 174 -4.94 0.72 -10.90
N MET A 175 -4.65 2.01 -11.06
CA MET A 175 -4.44 2.65 -12.36
C MET A 175 -3.16 2.17 -13.06
N SER A 176 -2.19 1.63 -12.31
CA SER A 176 -1.02 0.93 -12.85
C SER A 176 -1.30 -0.53 -13.21
N GLY A 177 -2.52 -1.05 -12.96
CA GLY A 177 -2.92 -2.41 -13.30
C GLY A 177 -2.48 -3.48 -12.29
N ILE A 178 -2.01 -3.06 -11.12
CA ILE A 178 -1.57 -3.93 -10.04
C ILE A 178 -2.78 -4.69 -9.47
N CYS A 179 -2.60 -5.97 -9.17
CA CYS A 179 -3.61 -6.76 -8.47
C CYS A 179 -3.67 -6.35 -7.00
N LEU A 180 -4.78 -5.71 -6.59
CA LEU A 180 -4.93 -5.25 -5.21
C LEU A 180 -5.15 -6.40 -4.22
N MET A 181 -5.72 -7.52 -4.68
CA MET A 181 -5.85 -8.72 -3.84
C MET A 181 -4.49 -9.33 -3.52
N GLU A 182 -3.61 -9.46 -4.52
CA GLU A 182 -2.25 -9.95 -4.28
C GLU A 182 -1.47 -8.99 -3.38
N LEU A 183 -1.65 -7.68 -3.57
CA LEU A 183 -1.05 -6.68 -2.70
C LEU A 183 -1.53 -6.83 -1.25
N ASP A 184 -2.84 -7.03 -1.04
CA ASP A 184 -3.42 -7.26 0.28
C ASP A 184 -2.80 -8.50 0.94
N GLU A 185 -2.67 -9.60 0.20
CA GLU A 185 -2.01 -10.82 0.68
C GLU A 185 -0.54 -10.60 1.06
N LEU A 186 0.24 -9.93 0.21
CA LEU A 186 1.64 -9.61 0.50
C LEU A 186 1.79 -8.72 1.75
N ILE A 187 0.88 -7.77 1.95
CA ILE A 187 0.86 -6.92 3.15
C ILE A 187 0.52 -7.75 4.39
N MET A 188 -0.52 -8.58 4.32
CA MET A 188 -0.95 -9.42 5.44
C MET A 188 0.12 -10.43 5.87
N LEU A 189 0.89 -10.94 4.92
CA LEU A 189 1.99 -11.88 5.16
C LEU A 189 3.31 -11.20 5.55
N GLU A 190 3.34 -9.86 5.58
CA GLU A 190 4.56 -9.06 5.81
C GLU A 190 5.73 -9.47 4.87
N GLU A 191 5.40 -9.77 3.60
CA GLU A 191 6.35 -10.29 2.62
C GLU A 191 7.39 -9.24 2.21
N THR A 192 8.66 -9.67 2.08
CA THR A 192 9.73 -8.80 1.62
C THR A 192 9.73 -8.70 0.10
N VAL A 193 9.33 -7.54 -0.43
CA VAL A 193 9.15 -7.32 -1.89
C VAL A 193 10.18 -6.38 -2.53
N TYR A 194 11.10 -5.82 -1.74
CA TYR A 194 12.12 -4.87 -2.23
C TYR A 194 13.47 -5.05 -1.50
N GLY A 195 14.56 -5.04 -2.27
CA GLY A 195 15.91 -5.33 -1.79
C GLY A 195 16.32 -6.77 -2.08
N ASP A 196 17.64 -7.01 -2.15
CA ASP A 196 18.22 -8.36 -2.21
C ASP A 196 18.59 -8.81 -0.78
N ASP A 197 18.47 -10.11 -0.50
CA ASP A 197 18.98 -10.75 0.72
C ASP A 197 20.52 -10.82 0.77
#